data_AF-A0A9W8TRM3-F1
#
_entry.id   AF-A0A9W8TRM3-F1
#
_cell.length_a   1.000
_cell.length_b   1.000
_cell.length_c   1.000
_cell.angle_alpha   90.00
_cell.angle_beta   90.00
_cell.angle_gamma   90.00
#
_symmetry.space_group_name_H-M   'P 1'
#
loop_
_entity.id
_entity.type
_entity.pdbx_description
1 polymer ?
#
loop_
_entity_poly.entity_id
_entity_poly.type
_entity_poly.pdbx_seq_one_letter_code
_entity_poly.pdbx_strand_id
1 'polypeptide(L)'
;MYLLSLLTTLLGSHAILSSALTQSNCYGNPSTVGYCTPLTYKDTTDDFSAPPTTIDCDSTCIGINEDAGDWLVDFSTDADGARHSMILYHCGFAVSRGESTSQDAKFSMANQDMLDLYEESLNRFGSLHNGSISAEGTMVCEDLEVNWYIQDLNA
;
A
#
# COMPACT_ATOMS: atom_id res chain seq x y z
N MET A 1 25.96 61.23 -35.03
CA MET A 1 26.24 60.87 -33.62
C MET A 1 25.12 59.95 -33.15
N TYR A 2 25.41 58.65 -33.05
CA TYR A 2 25.18 57.77 -31.88
C TYR A 2 24.21 58.30 -30.78
N LEU A 3 23.33 57.54 -30.10
CA LEU A 3 23.38 56.14 -29.64
C LEU A 3 22.06 55.85 -28.84
N LEU A 4 21.58 54.60 -28.84
CA LEU A 4 20.84 53.83 -27.80
C LEU A 4 19.43 54.27 -27.33
N SER A 5 18.36 53.45 -27.42
CA SER A 5 18.02 52.10 -26.87
C SER A 5 17.76 52.01 -25.35
N LEU A 6 16.72 51.22 -24.99
CA LEU A 6 16.29 50.61 -23.69
C LEU A 6 14.86 51.06 -23.32
N LEU A 7 13.77 50.31 -23.48
CA LEU A 7 13.45 48.87 -23.30
C LEU A 7 13.77 48.34 -21.90
N THR A 8 12.77 48.34 -21.02
CA THR A 8 12.69 47.40 -19.88
C THR A 8 11.23 47.11 -19.54
N THR A 9 10.76 46.00 -20.10
CA THR A 9 9.54 45.28 -19.73
C THR A 9 9.70 44.68 -18.33
N LEU A 10 8.83 45.05 -17.40
CA LEU A 10 8.71 44.44 -16.08
C LEU A 10 7.91 43.13 -16.22
N LEU A 11 8.59 42.02 -16.54
CA LEU A 11 7.99 40.68 -16.57
C LEU A 11 7.90 40.10 -15.16
N GLY A 12 6.69 39.62 -14.83
CA GLY A 12 6.33 39.06 -13.54
C GLY A 12 7.08 37.77 -13.19
N SER A 13 7.58 37.72 -11.96
CA SER A 13 8.13 36.52 -11.34
C SER A 13 7.00 35.69 -10.74
N HIS A 14 6.38 34.81 -11.55
CA HIS A 14 5.59 33.71 -11.01
C HIS A 14 6.57 32.61 -10.60
N ALA A 15 6.84 32.50 -9.31
CA ALA A 15 7.53 31.35 -8.75
C ALA A 15 6.62 30.12 -8.93
N ILE A 16 6.95 29.28 -9.91
CA ILE A 16 6.35 27.96 -10.05
C ILE A 16 6.95 27.11 -8.94
N LEU A 17 6.26 27.02 -7.80
CA LEU A 17 6.51 25.99 -6.79
C LEU A 17 6.17 24.64 -7.43
N SER A 18 7.19 23.97 -7.94
CA SER A 18 7.08 22.59 -8.38
C SER A 18 6.94 21.73 -7.13
N SER A 19 5.71 21.42 -6.72
CA SER A 19 5.45 20.35 -5.76
C SER A 19 5.85 19.03 -6.40
N ALA A 20 7.08 18.59 -6.12
CA ALA A 20 7.50 17.22 -6.39
C ALA A 20 6.59 16.30 -5.57
N LEU A 21 5.64 15.66 -6.24
CA LEU A 21 4.95 14.52 -5.66
C LEU A 21 6.01 13.43 -5.50
N THR A 22 6.45 13.17 -4.28
CA THR A 22 7.25 11.98 -3.98
C THR A 22 6.42 10.79 -4.41
N GLN A 23 6.88 10.08 -5.44
CA GLN A 23 6.24 8.86 -5.91
C GLN A 23 6.34 7.83 -4.77
N SER A 24 5.22 7.23 -4.37
CA SER A 24 5.23 6.21 -3.31
C SER A 24 6.12 5.05 -3.71
N ASN A 25 6.85 4.48 -2.73
CA ASN A 25 7.67 3.28 -2.96
C ASN A 25 6.81 2.02 -3.13
N CYS A 26 5.50 2.14 -2.99
CA CYS A 26 4.54 1.06 -3.17
C CYS A 26 4.13 0.88 -4.63
N TYR A 27 4.66 1.66 -5.57
CA TYR A 27 4.37 1.50 -6.99
C TYR A 27 4.87 0.12 -7.46
N GLY A 28 3.93 -0.80 -7.66
CA GLY A 28 4.26 -2.11 -8.20
C GLY A 28 4.64 -2.03 -9.68
N ASN A 29 5.11 -3.13 -10.25
CA ASN A 29 5.24 -3.27 -11.70
C ASN A 29 3.94 -3.80 -12.30
N PRO A 30 3.11 -2.96 -12.96
CA PRO A 30 1.83 -3.40 -13.52
C PRO A 30 1.96 -4.42 -14.66
N SER A 31 3.18 -4.69 -15.15
CA SER A 31 3.44 -5.76 -16.13
C SER A 31 3.69 -7.13 -15.47
N THR A 32 3.92 -7.16 -14.16
CA THR A 32 4.00 -8.40 -13.37
C THR A 32 2.59 -8.81 -13.01
N VAL A 33 2.18 -10.01 -13.41
CA VAL A 33 0.87 -10.56 -13.04
C VAL A 33 1.03 -11.26 -11.70
N GLY A 34 0.26 -10.82 -10.69
CA GLY A 34 0.14 -11.51 -9.42
C GLY A 34 -0.90 -12.64 -9.43
N TYR A 35 -1.15 -13.24 -8.27
CA TYR A 35 -2.09 -14.37 -8.11
C TYR A 35 -3.43 -13.94 -7.53
N CYS A 36 -3.51 -12.71 -7.04
CA CYS A 36 -4.65 -12.19 -6.32
C CYS A 36 -5.31 -11.04 -7.09
N THR A 37 -6.63 -10.95 -6.98
CA THR A 37 -7.41 -9.83 -7.51
C THR A 37 -8.16 -9.16 -6.36
N PRO A 38 -7.84 -7.90 -6.02
CA PRO A 38 -8.59 -7.14 -5.02
C PRO A 38 -10.06 -6.97 -5.42
N LEU A 39 -10.96 -7.18 -4.47
CA LEU A 39 -12.41 -7.02 -4.66
C LEU A 39 -12.94 -5.76 -4.00
N THR A 40 -12.51 -5.48 -2.77
CA THR A 40 -13.00 -4.34 -1.97
C THR A 40 -11.86 -3.63 -1.24
N TYR A 41 -12.05 -2.35 -0.98
CA TYR A 41 -11.19 -1.52 -0.14
C TYR A 41 -12.06 -0.76 0.85
N LYS A 42 -11.71 -0.80 2.13
CA LYS A 42 -12.37 -0.10 3.21
C LYS A 42 -11.33 0.63 4.05
N ASP A 43 -11.56 1.92 4.25
CA ASP A 43 -10.79 2.72 5.19
C ASP A 43 -11.19 2.35 6.62
N THR A 44 -10.20 2.03 7.45
CA THR A 44 -10.37 1.71 8.87
C THR A 44 -9.49 2.59 9.74
N THR A 45 -8.92 3.68 9.21
CA THR A 45 -7.93 4.51 9.92
C THR A 45 -8.45 5.03 11.27
N ASP A 46 -9.69 5.48 11.33
CA ASP A 46 -10.32 5.99 12.56
C ASP A 46 -10.67 4.89 13.59
N ASP A 47 -10.64 3.61 13.19
CA ASP A 47 -10.92 2.48 14.08
C ASP A 47 -9.70 2.10 14.94
N PHE A 48 -8.52 2.65 14.65
CA PHE A 48 -7.27 2.38 15.37
C PHE A 48 -6.81 3.57 16.21
N SER A 49 -6.32 3.30 17.42
CA SER A 49 -5.77 4.35 18.29
C SER A 49 -4.42 4.91 17.82
N ALA A 50 -3.69 4.14 17.03
CA ALA A 50 -2.37 4.49 16.49
C ALA A 50 -2.18 3.86 15.09
N PRO A 51 -2.92 4.32 14.07
CA PRO A 51 -2.72 3.84 12.71
C PRO A 51 -1.31 4.20 12.20
N PRO A 52 -0.66 3.32 11.42
CA PRO A 52 0.64 3.60 10.84
C PRO A 52 0.59 4.82 9.91
N THR A 53 1.73 5.46 9.72
CA THR A 53 1.84 6.58 8.78
C THR A 53 2.07 6.08 7.36
N THR A 54 1.79 6.91 6.35
CA THR A 54 2.12 6.61 4.95
C THR A 54 3.62 6.38 4.76
N ILE A 55 4.48 7.00 5.58
CA ILE A 55 5.94 6.80 5.58
C ILE A 55 6.29 5.39 6.09
N ASP A 56 5.57 4.88 7.08
CA ASP A 56 5.75 3.51 7.57
C ASP A 56 5.37 2.50 6.48
N CYS A 57 4.31 2.79 5.72
CA CYS A 57 3.88 1.96 4.61
C CYS A 57 4.87 2.01 3.44
N ASP A 58 5.39 3.19 3.08
CA ASP A 58 6.47 3.30 2.08
C ASP A 58 7.71 2.48 2.49
N SER A 59 8.06 2.47 3.78
CA SER A 59 9.17 1.67 4.30
C SER A 59 8.90 0.17 4.19
N THR A 60 7.66 -0.25 4.39
CA THR A 60 7.22 -1.64 4.21
C THR A 60 7.30 -2.06 2.75
N CYS A 61 6.86 -1.21 1.83
CA CYS A 61 6.92 -1.45 0.40
C CYS A 61 8.36 -1.60 -0.12
N ILE A 62 9.33 -0.87 0.45
CA ILE A 62 10.75 -1.10 0.16
C ILE A 62 11.14 -2.52 0.54
N GLY A 63 10.76 -2.97 1.74
CA GLY A 63 10.99 -4.35 2.21
C GLY A 63 10.42 -5.41 1.28
N ILE A 64 9.16 -5.25 0.87
CA ILE A 64 8.48 -6.16 -0.06
C ILE A 64 9.19 -6.19 -1.42
N ASN A 65 9.67 -5.05 -1.93
CA ASN A 65 10.40 -5.00 -3.18
C ASN A 65 11.79 -5.66 -3.13
N GLU A 66 12.42 -5.71 -1.95
CA GLU A 66 13.73 -6.32 -1.75
C GLU A 66 13.67 -7.83 -1.49
N ASP A 67 12.53 -8.34 -0.99
CA ASP A 67 12.34 -9.77 -0.77
C ASP A 67 12.15 -10.52 -2.09
N ALA A 68 12.71 -11.73 -2.17
CA ALA A 68 12.70 -12.52 -3.40
C ALA A 68 11.73 -13.70 -3.27
N GLY A 69 10.84 -13.81 -4.24
CA GLY A 69 9.90 -14.93 -4.34
C GLY A 69 8.51 -14.56 -3.84
N ASP A 70 7.68 -15.58 -3.70
CA ASP A 70 6.29 -15.44 -3.28
C ASP A 70 6.17 -15.66 -1.78
N TRP A 71 5.24 -14.93 -1.17
CA TRP A 71 4.84 -15.17 0.19
C TRP A 71 3.83 -16.33 0.24
N LEU A 72 4.22 -17.44 0.88
CA LEU A 72 3.33 -18.58 1.07
C LEU A 72 2.43 -18.33 2.27
N VAL A 73 1.13 -18.21 2.02
CA VAL A 73 0.10 -18.15 3.05
C VAL A 73 -0.33 -19.56 3.40
N ASP A 74 -0.27 -19.91 4.68
CA ASP A 74 -0.67 -21.23 5.19
C ASP A 74 -1.57 -21.09 6.43
N PHE A 75 -2.89 -21.15 6.24
CA PHE A 75 -3.83 -21.02 7.35
C PHE A 75 -3.86 -22.26 8.26
N SER A 76 -3.27 -23.39 7.85
CA SER A 76 -3.27 -24.61 8.67
C SER A 76 -2.38 -24.50 9.90
N THR A 77 -1.44 -23.55 9.90
CA THR A 77 -0.54 -23.28 11.02
C THR A 77 -1.08 -22.23 11.98
N ASP A 78 -2.15 -21.54 11.60
CA ASP A 78 -2.70 -20.41 12.33
C ASP A 78 -3.84 -20.89 13.25
N ALA A 79 -3.71 -20.65 14.56
CA ALA A 79 -4.74 -21.04 15.52
C ALA A 79 -6.07 -20.30 15.22
N ASP A 80 -7.17 -21.06 15.07
CA ASP A 80 -8.56 -20.59 15.06
C ASP A 80 -8.89 -19.37 14.16
N GLY A 81 -8.27 -19.28 12.98
CA GLY A 81 -8.54 -18.16 12.06
C GLY A 81 -7.75 -16.89 12.37
N ALA A 82 -6.62 -17.02 13.06
CA ALA A 82 -5.62 -15.97 13.15
C ALA A 82 -5.19 -15.48 11.75
N ARG A 83 -4.73 -14.24 11.74
CA ARG A 83 -4.19 -13.58 10.55
C ARG A 83 -2.79 -14.13 10.26
N HIS A 84 -2.55 -14.52 9.01
CA HIS A 84 -1.19 -14.75 8.51
C HIS A 84 -0.57 -13.38 8.25
N SER A 85 0.53 -13.04 8.91
CA SER A 85 1.01 -11.65 9.01
C SER A 85 2.50 -11.47 8.75
N MET A 86 2.84 -10.38 8.05
CA MET A 86 4.19 -9.84 7.94
C MET A 86 4.43 -8.81 9.06
N ILE A 87 4.97 -9.25 10.19
CA ILE A 87 5.17 -8.41 11.40
C ILE A 87 6.47 -7.61 11.43
N LEU A 88 7.21 -7.56 10.32
CA LEU A 88 8.54 -6.94 10.25
C LEU A 88 8.51 -5.40 10.24
N TYR A 89 7.36 -4.80 9.95
CA TYR A 89 7.19 -3.36 9.77
C TYR A 89 6.01 -2.82 10.57
N HIS A 90 6.03 -1.51 10.87
CA HIS A 90 4.95 -0.83 11.59
C HIS A 90 3.65 -0.75 10.76
N CYS A 91 3.75 -0.52 9.45
CA CYS A 91 2.62 -0.68 8.55
C CYS A 91 2.59 -2.13 8.07
N GLY A 92 2.04 -3.02 8.88
CA GLY A 92 2.04 -4.45 8.63
C GLY A 92 1.03 -4.86 7.56
N PHE A 93 1.34 -5.97 6.87
CA PHE A 93 0.42 -6.65 5.96
C PHE A 93 -0.05 -7.95 6.58
N ALA A 94 -1.34 -8.26 6.45
CA ALA A 94 -1.87 -9.54 6.87
C ALA A 94 -3.02 -10.01 5.99
N VAL A 95 -3.24 -11.32 6.00
CA VAL A 95 -4.40 -11.95 5.38
C VAL A 95 -5.11 -12.87 6.36
N SER A 96 -6.42 -13.03 6.21
CA SER A 96 -7.20 -14.02 6.95
C SER A 96 -8.17 -14.74 6.02
N ARG A 97 -8.72 -15.85 6.50
CA ARG A 97 -9.72 -16.62 5.77
C ARG A 97 -10.97 -15.78 5.51
N GLY A 98 -11.43 -15.74 4.27
CA GLY A 98 -12.78 -15.33 3.94
C GLY A 98 -13.81 -16.38 4.40
N GLU A 99 -15.09 -16.04 4.30
CA GLU A 99 -16.19 -16.86 4.84
C GLU A 99 -16.20 -18.30 4.28
N SER A 100 -15.86 -18.46 3.00
CA SER A 100 -15.82 -19.75 2.31
C SER A 100 -14.45 -20.44 2.31
N THR A 101 -13.42 -19.83 2.90
CA THR A 101 -12.04 -20.34 2.79
C THR A 101 -11.72 -21.32 3.92
N SER A 102 -11.27 -22.51 3.52
CA SER A 102 -10.99 -23.62 4.43
C SER A 102 -9.84 -23.31 5.40
N GLN A 103 -9.85 -23.96 6.57
CA GLN A 103 -8.79 -23.84 7.58
C GLN A 103 -7.44 -24.38 7.09
N ASP A 104 -7.44 -25.31 6.15
CA ASP A 104 -6.25 -25.92 5.57
C ASP A 104 -5.83 -25.29 4.24
N ALA A 105 -6.47 -24.18 3.84
CA ALA A 105 -6.16 -23.49 2.60
C ALA A 105 -4.75 -22.89 2.62
N LYS A 106 -4.07 -23.02 1.49
CA LYS A 106 -2.73 -22.49 1.24
C LYS A 106 -2.69 -21.91 -0.16
N PHE A 107 -2.01 -20.79 -0.33
CA PHE A 107 -1.84 -20.14 -1.62
C PHE A 107 -0.59 -19.27 -1.58
N SER A 108 -0.07 -18.94 -2.75
CA SER A 108 1.04 -18.00 -2.90
C SER A 108 0.50 -16.59 -3.16
N MET A 109 1.20 -15.59 -2.65
CA MET A 109 1.04 -14.19 -3.02
C MET A 109 2.33 -13.68 -3.60
N ALA A 110 2.26 -13.07 -4.78
CA ALA A 110 3.40 -12.35 -5.32
C ALA A 110 3.59 -11.04 -4.55
N ASN A 111 4.81 -10.54 -4.50
CA ASN A 111 5.09 -9.21 -3.95
C ASN A 111 4.24 -8.12 -4.62
N GLN A 112 3.99 -8.29 -5.92
CA GLN A 112 3.13 -7.42 -6.70
C GLN A 112 1.69 -7.34 -6.13
N ASP A 113 1.10 -8.45 -5.70
CA ASP A 113 -0.26 -8.47 -5.12
C ASP A 113 -0.34 -7.58 -3.88
N MET A 114 0.70 -7.61 -3.03
CA MET A 114 0.78 -6.80 -1.82
C MET A 114 1.02 -5.31 -2.15
N LEU A 115 1.94 -5.03 -3.07
CA LEU A 115 2.26 -3.67 -3.50
C LEU A 115 1.04 -2.97 -4.12
N ASP A 116 0.26 -3.67 -4.94
CA ASP A 116 -0.97 -3.13 -5.53
C ASP A 116 -2.02 -2.77 -4.47
N LEU A 117 -2.13 -3.57 -3.40
CA LEU A 117 -3.00 -3.26 -2.25
C LEU A 117 -2.51 -2.03 -1.49
N TYR A 118 -1.20 -1.89 -1.26
CA TYR A 118 -0.60 -0.73 -0.62
C TYR A 118 -0.79 0.54 -1.45
N GLU A 119 -0.40 0.50 -2.73
CA GLU A 119 -0.52 1.63 -3.65
C GLU A 119 -1.95 2.14 -3.71
N GLU A 120 -2.91 1.24 -3.97
CA GLU A 120 -4.30 1.63 -4.11
C GLU A 120 -4.89 2.14 -2.78
N SER A 121 -4.51 1.56 -1.64
CA SER A 121 -4.94 2.04 -0.32
C SER A 121 -4.36 3.42 0.01
N LEU A 122 -3.07 3.65 -0.25
CA LEU A 122 -2.40 4.94 -0.06
C LEU A 122 -3.01 6.02 -0.96
N ASN A 123 -3.28 5.69 -2.23
CA ASN A 123 -3.94 6.58 -3.17
C ASN A 123 -5.35 6.97 -2.74
N ARG A 124 -6.12 6.03 -2.17
CA ARG A 124 -7.48 6.27 -1.71
C ARG A 124 -7.54 7.02 -0.38
N PHE A 125 -6.72 6.62 0.59
CA PHE A 125 -6.93 6.96 2.00
C PHE A 125 -5.79 7.76 2.63
N GLY A 126 -4.57 7.72 2.08
CA GLY A 126 -3.37 8.28 2.74
C GLY A 126 -3.42 9.80 2.97
N SER A 127 -4.24 10.54 2.22
CA SER A 127 -4.43 11.98 2.40
C SER A 127 -5.60 12.35 3.33
N LEU A 128 -6.44 11.39 3.72
CA LEU A 128 -7.67 11.65 4.47
C LEU A 128 -7.42 11.86 5.97
N HIS A 129 -6.35 11.26 6.50
CA HIS A 129 -6.10 11.17 7.95
C HIS A 129 -4.75 11.76 8.36
N ASN A 130 -4.39 12.92 7.81
CA ASN A 130 -3.11 13.61 8.10
C ASN A 130 -1.86 12.75 7.87
N GLY A 131 -1.90 11.86 6.87
CA GLY A 131 -0.79 10.95 6.57
C GLY A 131 -0.76 9.69 7.43
N SER A 132 -1.82 9.39 8.19
CA SER A 132 -2.07 8.07 8.76
C SER A 132 -2.94 7.22 7.84
N ILE A 133 -2.83 5.89 7.96
CA ILE A 133 -3.63 4.96 7.17
C ILE A 133 -3.83 3.64 7.90
N SER A 134 -5.05 3.12 7.86
CA SER A 134 -5.36 1.71 8.03
C SER A 134 -6.43 1.34 7.01
N ALA A 135 -6.29 0.18 6.39
CA ALA A 135 -7.21 -0.30 5.38
C ALA A 135 -7.41 -1.81 5.48
N GLU A 136 -8.60 -2.26 5.10
CA GLU A 136 -8.90 -3.67 4.96
C GLU A 136 -9.78 -3.92 3.74
N GLY A 137 -9.92 -5.18 3.37
CA GLY A 137 -10.81 -5.55 2.29
C GLY A 137 -10.81 -7.03 2.00
N THR A 138 -11.29 -7.36 0.82
CA THR A 138 -11.36 -8.73 0.30
C THR A 138 -10.62 -8.82 -1.03
N MET A 139 -10.12 -10.01 -1.34
CA MET A 139 -9.49 -10.35 -2.61
C MET A 139 -9.72 -11.83 -2.92
N VAL A 140 -9.60 -12.21 -4.19
CA VAL A 140 -9.57 -13.62 -4.61
C VAL A 140 -8.16 -14.00 -4.99
N CYS A 141 -7.60 -15.02 -4.37
CA CYS A 141 -6.30 -15.60 -4.69
C CYS A 141 -6.48 -17.07 -5.05
N GLU A 142 -6.15 -17.49 -6.28
CA GLU A 142 -6.31 -18.90 -6.72
C GLU A 142 -7.70 -19.49 -6.39
N ASP A 143 -8.77 -18.74 -6.72
CA ASP A 143 -10.18 -19.08 -6.42
C ASP A 143 -10.57 -19.08 -4.92
N LEU A 144 -9.68 -18.67 -4.02
CA LEU A 144 -9.95 -18.50 -2.59
C LEU A 144 -10.27 -17.04 -2.28
N GLU A 145 -11.45 -16.78 -1.71
CA GLU A 145 -11.79 -15.46 -1.19
C GLU A 145 -11.16 -15.28 0.20
N VAL A 146 -10.34 -14.25 0.36
CA VAL A 146 -9.61 -13.94 1.60
C VAL A 146 -9.80 -12.48 1.98
N ASN A 147 -9.65 -12.19 3.27
CA ASN A 147 -9.57 -10.81 3.74
C ASN A 147 -8.10 -10.39 3.79
N TRP A 148 -7.84 -9.12 3.52
CA TRP A 148 -6.51 -8.50 3.65
C TRP A 148 -6.57 -7.29 4.57
N TYR A 149 -5.42 -6.95 5.18
CA TYR A 149 -5.27 -5.86 6.14
C TYR A 149 -3.94 -5.14 5.95
N ILE A 150 -3.99 -3.80 5.98
CA ILE A 150 -2.86 -2.88 6.07
C ILE A 150 -3.06 -2.04 7.33
N GLN A 151 -2.28 -2.30 8.38
CA GLN A 151 -2.45 -1.68 9.68
C GLN A 151 -1.23 -1.96 10.57
N ASP A 152 -1.14 -1.35 11.75
CA ASP A 152 -0.20 -1.83 12.77
C ASP A 152 -0.67 -3.19 13.29
N LEU A 153 0.21 -4.19 13.19
CA LEU A 153 -0.04 -5.57 13.61
C LEU A 153 0.63 -5.88 14.96
N ASN A 154 1.37 -4.93 15.52
CA ASN A 154 2.04 -5.03 16.82
C ASN A 154 1.31 -4.24 17.93
N ALA A 155 0.28 -3.49 17.57
CA ALA A 155 -0.49 -2.61 18.46
C ALA A 155 -1.49 -3.36 19.37
#